data_AF-Q5GTD9-F1
#
_entry.id   AF-Q5GTD9-F1
#
_cell.length_a   1.000
_cell.length_b   1.000
_cell.length_c   1.000
_cell.angle_alpha   90.00
_cell.angle_beta   90.00
_cell.angle_gamma   90.00
#
_symmetry.space_group_name_H-M   'P 1'
#
loop_
_entity.id
_entity.type
_entity.pdbx_description
1 polymer ?
#
loop_
_entity_poly.entity_id
_entity_poly.type
_entity_poly.pdbx_seq_one_letter_code
_entity_poly.pdbx_strand_id
1 'polypeptide(L)'
;MNKLLTGELTSSVRQYLPHSLVLKDHGINKLAEKMKNELNEELEHANKLAERILLLKGVLNFQDTNEISKYDRKFIKDTIRKILEDNLKLEREGIKDYKEAISVAEKERDFVSAILLEEPLKNEEEHFPLD
;
A
#
# COMPACT_ATOMS: atom_id res chain seq x y z
N MET A 1 0.70 12.35 -6.25
CA MET A 1 1.75 11.98 -5.28
C MET A 1 1.26 11.97 -3.83
N ASN A 2 0.74 13.05 -3.24
CA ASN A 2 0.22 12.98 -1.86
C ASN A 2 -0.86 11.90 -1.65
N LYS A 3 -1.76 11.71 -2.64
CA LYS A 3 -2.74 10.61 -2.63
C LYS A 3 -2.07 9.23 -2.54
N LEU A 4 -1.00 9.01 -3.30
CA LEU A 4 -0.21 7.78 -3.25
C LEU A 4 0.47 7.63 -1.89
N LEU A 5 1.10 8.69 -1.36
CA LEU A 5 1.74 8.66 -0.05
C LEU A 5 0.76 8.24 1.06
N THR A 6 -0.45 8.80 1.07
CA THR A 6 -1.49 8.40 2.02
C THR A 6 -2.01 6.98 1.77
N GLY A 7 -1.98 6.52 0.52
CA GLY A 7 -2.25 5.14 0.12
C GLY A 7 -1.23 4.19 0.74
N GLU A 8 0.06 4.46 0.55
CA GLU A 8 1.17 3.67 1.13
C GLU A 8 1.12 3.61 2.66
N LEU A 9 0.81 4.73 3.32
CA LEU A 9 0.64 4.75 4.78
C LEU A 9 -0.59 3.96 5.24
N THR A 10 -1.60 3.85 4.37
CA THR A 10 -2.79 3.03 4.62
C THR A 10 -2.47 1.55 4.48
N SER A 11 -1.89 1.12 3.35
CA SER A 11 -1.50 -0.27 3.09
C SER A 11 -0.50 -0.76 4.13
N SER A 12 0.53 0.03 4.44
CA SER A 12 1.57 -0.30 5.43
C SER A 12 1.06 -0.36 6.88
N VAL A 13 1.24 0.73 7.63
CA VAL A 13 1.09 0.80 9.09
C VAL A 13 -0.36 0.56 9.51
N ARG A 14 -1.31 0.94 8.67
CA ARG A 14 -2.71 0.88 9.03
C ARG A 14 -3.33 -0.47 8.64
N GLN A 15 -2.92 -1.14 7.57
CA GLN A 15 -3.51 -2.42 7.18
C GLN A 15 -2.60 -3.64 7.39
N TYR A 16 -1.43 -3.70 6.73
CA TYR A 16 -0.54 -4.85 6.79
C TYR A 16 0.03 -5.10 8.19
N LEU A 17 0.31 -4.03 8.95
CA LEU A 17 0.76 -4.16 10.33
C LEU A 17 -0.27 -4.89 11.21
N PRO A 18 -1.53 -4.42 11.39
CA PRO A 18 -2.48 -5.15 12.22
C PRO A 18 -2.83 -6.54 11.65
N HIS A 19 -2.93 -6.71 10.32
CA HIS A 19 -3.14 -8.03 9.72
C HIS A 19 -2.03 -9.01 10.11
N SER A 20 -0.77 -8.60 10.01
CA SER A 20 0.38 -9.42 10.41
C SER A 20 0.32 -9.84 11.89
N LEU A 21 -0.10 -8.93 12.78
CA LEU A 21 -0.18 -9.19 14.21
C LEU A 21 -1.33 -10.16 14.55
N VAL A 22 -2.51 -9.93 13.96
CA VAL A 22 -3.68 -10.79 14.14
C VAL A 22 -3.38 -12.20 13.62
N LEU A 23 -2.80 -12.33 12.44
CA LEU A 23 -2.44 -13.64 11.87
C LEU A 23 -1.38 -14.37 12.71
N LYS A 24 -0.37 -13.65 13.21
CA LYS A 24 0.67 -14.21 14.07
C LYS A 24 0.12 -14.69 15.41
N ASP A 25 -0.75 -13.91 16.05
CA ASP A 25 -1.41 -14.28 17.31
C ASP A 25 -2.21 -15.59 17.16
N HIS A 26 -2.75 -15.85 15.97
CA HIS A 26 -3.52 -17.05 15.64
C HIS A 26 -2.70 -18.16 14.98
N GLY A 27 -1.36 -18.08 15.01
CA GLY A 27 -0.46 -19.14 14.55
C GLY A 27 -0.33 -19.27 13.03
N ILE A 28 -0.84 -18.33 12.24
CA ILE A 28 -0.79 -18.34 10.78
C ILE A 28 0.48 -17.60 10.32
N ASN A 29 1.62 -18.16 10.70
CA ASN A 29 2.91 -17.48 10.63
C ASN A 29 3.34 -17.14 9.19
N LYS A 30 3.09 -18.02 8.22
CA LYS A 30 3.49 -17.79 6.82
C LYS A 30 2.79 -16.57 6.22
N LEU A 31 1.49 -16.41 6.47
CA LEU A 31 0.76 -15.25 5.97
C LEU A 31 1.14 -13.99 6.75
N ALA A 32 1.35 -14.11 8.07
CA ALA A 32 1.83 -12.99 8.89
C ALA A 32 3.18 -12.45 8.43
N GLU A 33 4.12 -13.34 8.05
CA GLU A 33 5.42 -12.97 7.49
C GLU A 33 5.28 -12.31 6.12
N LYS A 34 4.41 -12.83 5.24
CA LYS A 34 4.09 -12.17 3.96
C LYS A 34 3.62 -10.73 4.18
N MET A 35 2.64 -10.51 5.08
CA MET A 35 2.16 -9.16 5.42
C MET A 35 3.26 -8.26 5.99
N LYS A 36 4.25 -8.84 6.69
CA LYS A 36 5.39 -8.06 7.21
C LYS A 36 6.36 -7.64 6.12
N ASN A 37 6.54 -8.46 5.09
CA ASN A 37 7.37 -8.10 3.96
C ASN A 37 6.71 -6.99 3.14
N GLU A 38 5.42 -7.16 2.82
CA GLU A 38 4.61 -6.13 2.12
C GLU A 38 4.62 -4.81 2.90
N LEU A 39 4.39 -4.84 4.22
CA LEU A 39 4.51 -3.66 5.10
C LEU A 39 5.82 -2.88 4.90
N ASN A 40 6.96 -3.57 4.83
CA ASN A 40 8.26 -2.92 4.70
C ASN A 40 8.43 -2.31 3.31
N GLU A 41 7.97 -3.01 2.28
CA GLU A 41 8.00 -2.55 0.90
C GLU A 41 7.19 -1.26 0.72
N GLU A 42 5.97 -1.19 1.25
CA GLU A 42 5.14 0.02 1.19
C GLU A 42 5.74 1.19 1.98
N LEU A 43 6.49 0.93 3.05
CA LEU A 43 7.22 1.98 3.75
C LEU A 43 8.38 2.54 2.92
N GLU A 44 9.03 1.70 2.10
CA GLU A 44 10.04 2.16 1.14
C GLU A 44 9.39 3.00 0.02
N HIS A 45 8.22 2.59 -0.49
CA HIS A 45 7.43 3.39 -1.44
C HIS A 45 7.02 4.74 -0.86
N ALA A 46 6.49 4.77 0.37
CA ALA A 46 6.14 5.99 1.08
C ALA A 46 7.34 6.94 1.22
N ASN A 47 8.52 6.41 1.52
CA ASN A 47 9.75 7.21 1.61
C ASN A 47 10.11 7.84 0.26
N LYS A 48 10.14 7.05 -0.83
CA LYS A 48 10.43 7.53 -2.18
C LYS A 48 9.44 8.63 -2.62
N LEU A 49 8.15 8.45 -2.33
CA LEU A 49 7.12 9.44 -2.61
C LEU A 49 7.31 10.73 -1.81
N ALA A 50 7.62 10.62 -0.51
CA ALA A 50 7.85 11.77 0.35
C ALA A 50 9.07 12.60 -0.10
N GLU A 51 10.18 11.94 -0.41
CA GLU A 51 11.37 12.58 -0.97
C GLU A 51 11.04 13.32 -2.27
N ARG A 52 10.28 12.69 -3.16
CA ARG A 52 9.89 13.30 -4.43
C ARG A 52 8.95 14.50 -4.25
N ILE A 53 8.00 14.42 -3.32
CA ILE A 53 7.11 15.55 -2.99
C ILE A 53 7.93 16.76 -2.49
N LEU A 54 8.88 16.55 -1.59
CA LEU A 54 9.74 17.62 -1.08
C LEU A 54 10.65 18.22 -2.16
N LEU A 55 11.18 17.37 -3.06
CA LEU A 55 11.98 17.83 -4.20
C LEU A 55 11.18 18.79 -5.08
N LEU A 56 9.91 18.47 -5.34
CA LEU A 56 8.96 19.29 -6.08
C LEU A 56 8.40 20.48 -5.28
N LYS A 57 8.95 20.75 -4.08
CA LYS A 57 8.53 21.83 -3.16
C LYS A 57 7.08 21.71 -2.68
N GLY A 58 6.54 20.49 -2.69
CA GLY A 58 5.23 20.17 -2.13
C GLY A 58 5.25 20.07 -0.60
N VAL A 59 4.05 19.98 -0.02
CA VAL A 59 3.83 19.74 1.41
C VAL A 59 3.42 18.28 1.59
N LEU A 60 4.07 17.59 2.53
CA LEU A 60 3.80 16.19 2.85
C LEU A 60 2.48 16.01 3.59
N ASN A 61 1.73 14.97 3.22
CA ASN A 61 0.52 14.56 3.92
C ASN A 61 0.67 13.15 4.49
N PHE A 62 0.63 13.05 5.83
CA PHE A 62 0.69 11.80 6.59
C PHE A 62 -0.59 11.52 7.39
N GLN A 63 -1.66 12.32 7.20
CA GLN A 63 -2.85 12.28 8.05
C GLN A 63 -4.09 11.73 7.32
N ASP A 64 -4.27 12.08 6.04
CA ASP A 64 -5.49 11.76 5.28
C ASP A 64 -5.50 10.32 4.73
N THR A 65 -5.26 9.36 5.62
CA THR A 65 -5.28 7.92 5.31
C THR A 65 -6.70 7.36 5.22
N ASN A 66 -6.91 6.29 4.43
CA ASN A 66 -8.24 5.73 4.16
C ASN A 66 -8.84 5.05 5.39
N GLU A 67 -10.16 4.87 5.47
CA GLU A 67 -10.74 4.04 6.53
C GLU A 67 -10.41 2.55 6.32
N ILE A 68 -10.11 1.82 7.41
CA ILE A 68 -9.75 0.39 7.38
C ILE A 68 -10.67 -0.42 8.30
N SER A 69 -10.76 -1.72 8.03
CA SER A 69 -11.45 -2.66 8.91
C SER A 69 -10.77 -2.76 10.28
N LYS A 70 -11.57 -3.03 11.32
CA LYS A 70 -11.09 -3.33 12.67
C LYS A 70 -11.13 -4.83 12.91
N TYR A 71 -10.09 -5.34 13.55
CA TYR A 71 -9.96 -6.75 13.90
C TYR A 71 -9.91 -6.88 15.42
N ASP A 72 -10.80 -7.72 15.97
CA ASP A 72 -10.78 -8.06 17.38
C ASP A 72 -10.18 -9.46 17.59
N ARG A 73 -10.21 -9.96 18.84
CA ARG A 73 -9.68 -11.29 19.16
C ARG A 73 -10.57 -12.44 18.64
N LYS A 74 -11.76 -12.18 18.10
CA LYS A 74 -12.64 -13.24 17.60
C LYS A 74 -12.20 -13.64 16.20
N PHE A 75 -11.18 -14.48 16.15
CA PHE A 75 -10.68 -15.04 14.91
C PHE A 75 -11.54 -16.22 14.48
N ILE A 76 -12.19 -16.06 13.32
CA ILE A 76 -13.02 -17.10 12.70
C ILE A 76 -12.54 -17.33 11.27
N LYS A 77 -13.06 -18.38 10.62
CA LYS A 77 -12.70 -18.72 9.23
C LYS A 77 -12.86 -17.54 8.27
N ASP A 78 -13.87 -16.70 8.50
CA ASP A 78 -14.15 -15.54 7.66
C ASP A 78 -13.17 -14.37 7.88
N THR A 79 -12.44 -14.35 9.00
CA THR A 79 -11.42 -13.32 9.29
C THR A 79 -10.29 -13.36 8.28
N ILE A 80 -9.78 -14.55 7.93
CA ILE A 80 -8.72 -14.68 6.91
C ILE A 80 -9.22 -14.19 5.56
N ARG A 81 -10.45 -14.59 5.18
CA ARG A 81 -11.05 -14.15 3.91
C ARG A 81 -11.16 -12.62 3.89
N LYS A 82 -11.64 -12.02 4.98
CA LYS A 82 -11.78 -10.56 5.09
C LYS A 82 -10.44 -9.83 4.99
N ILE A 83 -9.39 -10.35 5.63
CA ILE A 83 -8.02 -9.81 5.51
C ILE A 83 -7.57 -9.82 4.04
N LEU A 84 -7.74 -10.95 3.36
CA LEU A 84 -7.34 -11.09 1.96
C LEU A 84 -8.17 -10.19 1.02
N GLU A 85 -9.48 -10.06 1.27
CA GLU A 85 -10.37 -9.16 0.53
C GLU A 85 -9.98 -7.69 0.71
N ASP A 86 -9.65 -7.29 1.95
CA ASP A 86 -9.22 -5.92 2.24
C ASP A 86 -7.86 -5.60 1.60
N ASN A 87 -6.92 -6.55 1.62
CA ASN A 87 -5.65 -6.40 0.93
C ASN A 87 -5.86 -6.27 -0.58
N LEU A 88 -6.61 -7.19 -1.18
CA LEU A 88 -6.91 -7.16 -2.62
C LEU A 88 -7.59 -5.85 -3.05
N LYS A 89 -8.45 -5.30 -2.19
CA LYS A 89 -9.08 -4.00 -2.43
C LYS A 89 -8.04 -2.88 -2.49
N LEU A 90 -7.10 -2.81 -1.54
CA LEU A 90 -6.07 -1.79 -1.55
C LEU A 90 -5.15 -1.93 -2.77
N GLU A 91 -4.70 -3.14 -3.10
CA GLU A 91 -3.86 -3.38 -4.28
C GLU A 91 -4.54 -2.90 -5.58
N ARG A 92 -5.85 -3.16 -5.71
CA ARG A 92 -6.62 -2.66 -6.86
C ARG A 92 -6.69 -1.13 -6.92
N GLU A 93 -6.86 -0.49 -5.77
CA GLU A 93 -6.90 0.97 -5.66
C GLU A 93 -5.51 1.57 -5.94
N GLY A 94 -4.44 0.96 -5.42
CA GLY A 94 -3.04 1.32 -5.65
C GLY A 94 -2.67 1.26 -7.12
N ILE A 95 -2.88 0.12 -7.79
CA ILE A 95 -2.64 -0.04 -9.24
C ILE A 95 -3.32 1.07 -10.05
N LYS A 96 -4.59 1.36 -9.74
CA LYS A 96 -5.35 2.40 -10.44
C LYS A 96 -4.71 3.78 -10.21
N ASP A 97 -4.41 4.11 -8.96
CA ASP A 97 -3.89 5.41 -8.57
C ASP A 97 -2.48 5.65 -9.11
N TYR A 98 -1.63 4.60 -9.15
CA TYR A 98 -0.31 4.64 -9.75
C TYR A 98 -0.39 4.88 -11.26
N LYS A 99 -1.24 4.16 -11.98
CA LYS A 99 -1.45 4.36 -13.44
C LYS A 99 -1.92 5.79 -13.74
N GLU A 100 -2.84 6.32 -12.93
CA GLU A 100 -3.29 7.71 -13.07
C GLU A 100 -2.14 8.71 -12.81
N ALA A 101 -1.37 8.50 -11.74
CA ALA A 101 -0.27 9.39 -11.38
C ALA A 101 0.88 9.37 -12.41
N ILE A 102 1.20 8.22 -12.99
CA ILE A 102 2.17 8.10 -14.09
C ILE A 102 1.69 8.90 -15.29
N SER A 103 0.42 8.73 -15.70
CA SER A 103 -0.16 9.47 -16.82
C SER A 103 -0.11 11.00 -16.61
N VAL A 104 -0.37 11.46 -15.38
CA VAL A 104 -0.23 12.88 -15.02
C VAL A 104 1.23 13.32 -15.13
N ALA A 105 2.17 12.55 -14.58
CA ALA A 105 3.59 12.88 -14.63
C ALA A 105 4.11 12.99 -16.08
N GLU A 106 3.74 12.05 -16.95
CA GLU A 106 4.09 12.08 -18.38
C GLU A 106 3.53 13.30 -19.09
N LYS A 107 2.26 13.64 -18.83
CA LYS A 107 1.60 14.81 -19.43
C LYS A 107 2.28 16.12 -19.03
N GLU A 108 2.69 16.23 -17.77
CA GLU A 108 3.44 17.38 -17.26
C GLU A 108 4.94 17.32 -17.61
N ARG A 109 5.37 16.31 -18.37
CA ARG A 109 6.77 16.04 -18.76
C ARG A 109 7.70 15.86 -17.56
N ASP A 110 7.16 15.44 -16.43
CA ASP A 110 7.93 15.01 -15.28
C ASP A 110 8.29 13.52 -15.40
N PHE A 111 9.23 13.24 -16.31
CA PHE A 111 9.66 11.88 -16.60
C PHE A 111 10.34 11.19 -15.41
N VAL A 112 10.96 11.94 -14.50
CA VAL A 112 11.61 11.37 -13.32
C VAL A 112 10.56 10.88 -12.32
N SER A 113 9.46 11.63 -12.12
CA SER A 113 8.34 11.12 -11.33
C SER A 113 7.69 9.91 -11.99
N ALA A 114 7.51 9.93 -13.33
CA ALA A 114 6.91 8.78 -14.04
C ALA A 114 7.71 7.49 -13.79
N ILE A 115 9.04 7.53 -14.01
CA ILE A 115 9.93 6.38 -13.78
C ILE A 115 9.93 5.94 -12.31
N LEU A 116 9.95 6.88 -11.37
CA LEU A 116 9.91 6.56 -9.93
C LEU A 116 8.66 5.78 -9.54
N LEU A 117 7.53 6.05 -10.21
CA LEU A 117 6.23 5.43 -9.91
C LEU A 117 6.05 4.06 -10.57
N GLU A 118 6.89 3.68 -11.53
CA GLU A 118 6.80 2.38 -12.22
C GLU A 118 7.13 1.19 -11.29
N GLU A 119 8.09 1.34 -10.39
CA GLU A 119 8.50 0.27 -9.47
C GLU A 119 7.38 -0.07 -8.46
N PRO A 120 6.80 0.90 -7.72
CA PRO A 120 5.64 0.60 -6.87
C PRO A 120 4.45 0.02 -7.65
N LEU A 121 4.17 0.53 -8.87
CA LEU A 121 3.10 -0.02 -9.71
C LEU A 121 3.34 -1.51 -10.01
N LYS A 122 4.57 -1.86 -10.38
CA LYS A 122 4.94 -3.25 -10.67
C LYS A 122 4.74 -4.13 -9.44
N ASN A 123 5.15 -3.64 -8.27
CA ASN A 123 5.02 -4.37 -7.01
C ASN A 123 3.55 -4.65 -6.68
N GLU A 124 2.69 -3.65 -6.82
CA GLU A 124 1.24 -3.79 -6.63
C GLU A 124 0.62 -4.80 -7.62
N GLU A 125 1.09 -4.81 -8.88
CA GLU A 125 0.68 -5.81 -9.87
C GLU A 125 1.19 -7.24 -9.55
N GLU A 126 2.32 -7.39 -8.86
CA GLU A 126 2.84 -8.69 -8.37
C GLU A 126 2.08 -9.18 -7.12
N HIS A 127 1.62 -8.26 -6.26
CA HIS A 127 0.78 -8.57 -5.11
C HIS A 127 -0.63 -8.98 -5.52
N PHE A 128 -1.13 -8.43 -6.62
CA PHE A 128 -2.42 -8.79 -7.20
C PHE A 128 -2.34 -10.20 -7.84
N PRO A 129 -3.10 -11.19 -7.35
CA PRO A 129 -3.12 -12.51 -7.98
C PRO A 129 -3.70 -12.38 -9.39
N LEU A 130 -2.88 -12.63 -10.42
CA LEU A 130 -3.35 -12.93 -11.76
C LEU A 130 -4.11 -14.27 -11.68
N ASP A 131 -5.38 -14.23 -12.05
CA ASP A 131 -6.39 -15.32 -12.04
C ASP A 131 -5.87 -16.78 -11.96
#